data_AF-A0A6C9EEW9-F1
#
_entry.id   AF-A0A6C9EEW9-F1
#
_cell.length_a   1.000
_cell.length_b   1.000
_cell.length_c   1.000
_cell.angle_alpha   90.00
_cell.angle_beta   90.00
_cell.angle_gamma   90.00
#
_symmetry.space_group_name_H-M   'P 1'
#
loop_
_entity.id
_entity.type
_entity.pdbx_description
1 polymer ?
#
loop_
_entity_poly.entity_id
_entity_poly.type
_entity_poly.pdbx_seq_one_letter_code
_entity_poly.pdbx_strand_id
1 'polypeptide(L)'
;MATPEEQITPADAAIVTTGTGRKGPEEHDLPESLKYDMDLCLEILRNVLGEYNPELLSTFDTVRHYAVEASAEHFAELKDPNPDQDGLKEAVNVIDNMTLHDAQLLAGAFATYFHLANLSEENYRVSVLHERENNVPVDQAVDPINELTVAYHQLINETGPAKAKELLNQLEFHPVFTAHPTEARRKAVEGKIRRVSELLEEYKRLGGSDQKECLRRLYNEIDALFRTSPIALKKPTPVEEADTILDIFDNTLFNTIPKVYRRFDDWVLGDKAGLVEPACPAFFHPGSWIGSDRDGNPNVTAKVSRAVARKFSDHVIAALEQATRTVGRNLTMEAETTPPSAELKNLWSHQKEMSERLTDKAALISTKEMHRAVMLVMADRLHYTIERDADLMYH
;
A
#
# COMPACT_ATOMS: atom_id res chain seq x y z
N MET A 1 -32.69 43.65 -9.99
CA MET A 1 -32.01 43.19 -11.21
C MET A 1 -31.10 42.06 -10.80
N ALA A 2 -31.49 40.85 -11.15
CA ALA A 2 -30.75 39.63 -10.87
C ALA A 2 -29.50 39.59 -11.76
N THR A 3 -28.34 39.33 -11.17
CA THR A 3 -27.14 38.92 -11.89
C THR A 3 -27.19 37.40 -12.07
N PRO A 4 -26.88 36.84 -13.26
CA PRO A 4 -27.01 35.42 -13.52
C PRO A 4 -25.96 34.61 -12.75
N GLU A 5 -26.37 33.42 -12.33
CA GLU A 5 -25.57 32.35 -11.75
C GLU A 5 -24.33 32.05 -12.62
N GLU A 6 -23.13 32.19 -12.04
CA GLU A 6 -21.95 31.48 -12.55
C GLU A 6 -22.16 30.00 -12.24
N GLN A 7 -22.63 29.26 -13.24
CA GLN A 7 -22.55 27.80 -13.25
C GLN A 7 -21.08 27.41 -13.16
N ILE A 8 -20.69 26.87 -12.01
CA ILE A 8 -19.45 26.13 -11.84
C ILE A 8 -19.57 24.91 -12.77
N THR A 9 -18.92 24.97 -13.92
CA THR A 9 -18.77 23.82 -14.81
C THR A 9 -18.04 22.71 -14.05
N PRO A 10 -18.53 21.46 -14.05
CA PRO A 10 -17.77 20.34 -13.50
C PRO A 10 -16.40 20.33 -14.17
N ALA A 11 -15.34 20.47 -13.35
CA ALA A 11 -13.99 20.23 -13.82
C ALA A 11 -13.97 18.82 -14.41
N ASP A 12 -13.46 18.74 -15.64
CA ASP A 12 -13.48 17.59 -16.53
C ASP A 12 -13.57 16.24 -15.81
N ALA A 13 -14.67 15.52 -16.08
CA ALA A 13 -14.93 14.15 -15.68
C ALA A 13 -14.01 13.12 -16.39
N ALA A 14 -12.72 13.45 -16.53
CA ALA A 14 -11.69 12.60 -17.08
C ALA A 14 -10.87 11.94 -15.97
N ILE A 15 -11.54 11.30 -15.00
CA ILE A 15 -10.89 10.41 -14.03
C ILE A 15 -11.73 9.13 -13.88
N VAL A 16 -11.10 8.04 -14.33
CA VAL A 16 -11.27 6.65 -13.83
C VAL A 16 -12.53 5.92 -14.30
N THR A 17 -12.47 5.41 -15.53
CA THR A 17 -13.11 4.14 -15.86
C THR A 17 -12.36 3.00 -15.17
N THR A 18 -13.02 2.42 -14.17
CA THR A 18 -12.78 1.09 -13.63
C THR A 18 -12.62 0.05 -14.72
N GLY A 19 -11.75 -0.93 -14.49
CA GLY A 19 -11.40 -1.99 -15.44
C GLY A 19 -12.61 -2.68 -16.05
N THR A 20 -12.89 -2.36 -17.30
CA THR A 20 -13.32 -3.25 -18.38
C THR A 20 -13.14 -2.49 -19.69
N GLY A 21 -12.27 -2.99 -20.56
CA GLY A 21 -12.08 -2.67 -21.98
C GLY A 21 -12.66 -1.38 -22.61
N ARG A 22 -11.73 -0.67 -23.27
CA ARG A 22 -11.88 0.19 -24.47
C ARG A 22 -12.39 1.63 -24.29
N LYS A 23 -11.44 2.52 -24.02
CA LYS A 23 -10.83 3.48 -24.97
C LYS A 23 -9.73 4.22 -24.21
N GLY A 24 -8.47 4.09 -24.64
CA GLY A 24 -7.40 4.92 -24.09
C GLY A 24 -7.56 6.37 -24.58
N PRO A 25 -7.39 7.39 -23.73
CA PRO A 25 -7.19 8.75 -24.20
C PRO A 25 -5.84 8.80 -24.92
N GLU A 26 -5.83 9.40 -26.11
CA GLU A 26 -4.69 9.94 -26.87
C GLU A 26 -3.28 9.41 -26.46
N GLU A 27 -2.60 8.72 -27.39
CA GLU A 27 -1.14 8.47 -27.33
C GLU A 27 -0.38 9.81 -27.23
N HIS A 28 -0.31 10.37 -26.03
CA HIS A 28 0.68 11.38 -25.68
C HIS A 28 1.99 10.66 -25.38
N ASP A 29 3.10 11.28 -25.77
CA ASP A 29 4.42 10.89 -25.27
C ASP A 29 4.36 10.70 -23.76
N LEU A 30 4.97 9.61 -23.26
CA LEU A 30 5.02 9.34 -21.83
C LEU A 30 5.56 10.59 -21.10
N PRO A 31 4.93 11.01 -19.98
CA PRO A 31 5.44 12.11 -19.16
C PRO A 31 6.92 11.94 -18.85
N GLU A 32 7.69 13.04 -18.90
CA GLU A 32 9.17 12.99 -18.85
C GLU A 32 9.70 12.23 -17.62
N SER A 33 9.09 12.42 -16.45
CA SER A 33 9.47 11.74 -15.22
C SER A 33 9.16 10.23 -15.24
N LEU A 34 8.03 9.82 -15.83
CA LEU A 34 7.72 8.40 -16.02
C LEU A 34 8.68 7.76 -17.01
N LYS A 35 8.93 8.44 -18.13
CA LYS A 35 9.89 7.98 -19.14
C LYS A 35 11.29 7.81 -18.54
N TYR A 36 11.74 8.75 -17.73
CA TYR A 36 13.03 8.67 -17.03
C TYR A 36 13.12 7.42 -16.14
N ASP A 37 12.12 7.17 -15.28
CA ASP A 37 12.13 6.01 -14.38
C ASP A 37 12.11 4.68 -15.18
N MET A 38 11.32 4.62 -16.26
CA MET A 38 11.27 3.45 -17.15
C MET A 38 12.60 3.22 -17.88
N ASP A 39 13.21 4.27 -18.41
CA ASP A 39 14.50 4.20 -19.10
C ASP A 39 15.62 3.76 -18.16
N LEU A 40 15.66 4.31 -16.93
CA LEU A 40 16.62 3.92 -15.90
C LEU A 40 16.46 2.43 -15.54
N CYS A 41 15.23 1.98 -15.29
CA CYS A 41 14.96 0.58 -14.97
C CYS A 41 15.33 -0.36 -16.12
N LEU A 42 15.01 0.02 -17.36
CA LEU A 42 15.36 -0.74 -18.55
C LEU A 42 16.87 -0.80 -18.77
N GLU A 43 17.59 0.30 -18.57
CA GLU A 43 19.04 0.35 -18.65
C GLU A 43 19.68 -0.63 -17.65
N ILE A 44 19.26 -0.57 -16.38
CA ILE A 44 19.74 -1.47 -15.33
C ILE A 44 19.45 -2.92 -15.69
N LEU A 45 18.22 -3.24 -16.11
CA LEU A 45 17.85 -4.60 -16.52
C LEU A 45 18.70 -5.08 -17.71
N ARG A 46 18.92 -4.24 -18.73
CA ARG A 46 19.76 -4.61 -19.88
C ARG A 46 21.21 -4.89 -19.46
N ASN A 47 21.76 -4.10 -18.55
CA ASN A 47 23.10 -4.33 -17.99
C ASN A 47 23.15 -5.66 -17.22
N VAL A 48 22.17 -5.93 -16.37
CA VAL A 48 22.02 -7.21 -15.65
C VAL A 48 21.96 -8.40 -16.61
N LEU A 49 21.13 -8.30 -17.66
CA LEU A 49 21.01 -9.35 -18.68
C LEU A 49 22.32 -9.55 -19.43
N GLY A 50 23.01 -8.46 -19.80
CA GLY A 50 24.30 -8.52 -20.49
C GLY A 50 25.41 -9.14 -19.65
N GLU A 51 25.47 -8.83 -18.36
CA GLU A 51 26.40 -9.47 -17.42
C GLU A 51 26.07 -10.96 -17.20
N TYR A 52 24.79 -11.32 -17.21
CA TYR A 52 24.35 -12.70 -17.04
C TYR A 52 24.63 -13.55 -18.28
N ASN A 53 24.16 -13.11 -19.45
CA ASN A 53 24.38 -13.73 -20.74
C ASN A 53 24.16 -12.70 -21.88
N PRO A 54 25.21 -12.29 -22.62
CA PRO A 54 25.08 -11.36 -23.75
C PRO A 54 24.09 -11.81 -24.84
N GLU A 55 23.97 -13.11 -25.08
CA GLU A 55 23.02 -13.67 -26.06
C GLU A 55 21.57 -13.51 -25.60
N LEU A 56 21.32 -13.64 -24.29
CA LEU A 56 20.01 -13.38 -23.70
C LEU A 56 19.63 -11.90 -23.84
N LEU A 57 20.55 -10.98 -23.57
CA LEU A 57 20.33 -9.55 -23.80
C LEU A 57 20.00 -9.27 -25.27
N SER A 58 20.78 -9.81 -26.21
CA SER A 58 20.52 -9.64 -27.64
C SER A 58 19.13 -10.14 -28.00
N THR A 59 18.75 -11.32 -27.52
CA THR A 59 17.44 -11.91 -27.80
C THR A 59 16.31 -11.09 -27.19
N PHE A 60 16.49 -10.61 -25.95
CA PHE A 60 15.54 -9.73 -25.28
C PHE A 60 15.32 -8.42 -26.06
N ASP A 61 16.39 -7.76 -26.49
CA ASP A 61 16.30 -6.53 -27.28
C ASP A 61 15.62 -6.78 -28.63
N THR A 62 15.94 -7.89 -29.32
CA THR A 62 15.29 -8.28 -30.58
C THR A 62 13.80 -8.54 -30.41
N VAL A 63 13.41 -9.36 -29.44
CA VAL A 63 11.99 -9.69 -29.21
C VAL A 63 11.22 -8.45 -28.75
N ARG A 64 11.82 -7.59 -27.91
CA ARG A 64 11.19 -6.33 -27.50
C ARG A 64 10.96 -5.41 -28.69
N HIS A 65 11.94 -5.29 -29.58
CA HIS A 65 11.83 -4.46 -30.78
C HIS A 65 10.67 -4.91 -31.67
N TYR A 66 10.60 -6.19 -32.01
CA TYR A 66 9.51 -6.76 -32.79
C TYR A 66 8.15 -6.62 -32.12
N ALA A 67 8.07 -6.76 -30.79
CA ALA A 67 6.82 -6.56 -30.06
C ALA A 67 6.35 -5.09 -30.08
N VAL A 68 7.28 -4.13 -30.03
CA VAL A 68 6.96 -2.70 -30.13
C VAL A 68 6.49 -2.33 -31.53
N GLU A 69 7.14 -2.86 -32.58
CA GLU A 69 6.71 -2.67 -33.97
C GLU A 69 5.30 -3.21 -34.20
N ALA A 70 5.05 -4.46 -33.79
CA ALA A 70 3.74 -5.08 -33.89
C ALA A 70 2.65 -4.33 -33.11
N SER A 71 3.00 -3.76 -31.95
CA SER A 71 2.09 -2.90 -31.18
C SER A 71 1.78 -1.60 -31.94
N ALA A 72 2.79 -0.94 -32.51
CA ALA A 72 2.60 0.29 -33.28
C ALA A 72 1.70 0.05 -34.51
N GLU A 73 1.90 -1.07 -35.23
CA GLU A 73 1.03 -1.49 -36.33
C GLU A 73 -0.43 -1.74 -35.90
N HIS A 74 -0.64 -2.28 -34.69
CA HIS A 74 -1.97 -2.59 -34.18
C HIS A 74 -2.76 -1.35 -33.72
N PHE A 75 -2.07 -0.32 -33.22
CA PHE A 75 -2.69 0.88 -32.63
C PHE A 75 -2.68 2.11 -33.55
N ALA A 76 -1.90 2.12 -34.63
CA ALA A 76 -1.90 3.20 -35.60
C ALA A 76 -3.15 3.17 -36.52
N GLU A 77 -3.92 4.27 -36.56
CA GLU A 77 -4.80 4.60 -37.70
C GLU A 77 -4.00 5.02 -38.96
N LEU A 78 -2.67 5.03 -38.89
CA LEU A 78 -1.75 5.45 -39.94
C LEU A 78 -1.05 4.24 -40.57
N LYS A 79 -0.80 4.33 -41.89
CA LYS A 79 -0.10 3.33 -42.70
C LYS A 79 1.12 2.78 -41.97
N ASP A 80 1.14 1.46 -41.85
CA ASP A 80 2.30 0.66 -41.48
C ASP A 80 3.57 1.18 -42.20
N PRO A 81 4.60 1.63 -41.46
CA PRO A 81 5.88 2.05 -42.03
C PRO A 81 6.64 0.90 -42.71
N ASN A 82 6.35 -0.36 -42.35
CA ASN A 82 6.98 -1.59 -42.79
C ASN A 82 5.94 -2.67 -43.14
N PRO A 83 5.10 -2.45 -44.19
CA PRO A 83 3.97 -3.33 -44.54
C PRO A 83 4.33 -4.78 -44.91
N ASP A 84 5.63 -5.10 -45.01
CA ASP A 84 6.16 -6.41 -45.34
C ASP A 84 6.77 -7.15 -44.13
N GLN A 85 6.86 -6.52 -42.94
CA GLN A 85 7.38 -7.12 -41.72
C GLN A 85 6.27 -7.33 -40.70
N ASP A 86 5.96 -8.59 -40.42
CA ASP A 86 5.01 -8.95 -39.37
C ASP A 86 5.81 -9.10 -38.06
N GLY A 87 5.92 -8.02 -37.28
CA GLY A 87 6.71 -8.01 -36.04
C GLY A 87 6.29 -9.11 -35.07
N LEU A 88 4.99 -9.41 -34.98
CA LEU A 88 4.50 -10.49 -34.11
C LEU A 88 5.03 -11.85 -34.59
N LYS A 89 4.97 -12.11 -35.89
CA LYS A 89 5.50 -13.33 -36.49
C LYS A 89 7.01 -13.46 -36.30
N GLU A 90 7.77 -12.38 -36.42
CA GLU A 90 9.22 -12.41 -36.18
C GLU A 90 9.55 -12.68 -34.70
N ALA A 91 8.82 -12.08 -33.76
CA ALA A 91 8.97 -12.40 -32.34
C ALA A 91 8.67 -13.89 -32.05
N VAL A 92 7.60 -14.44 -32.64
CA VAL A 92 7.25 -15.86 -32.52
C VAL A 92 8.33 -16.75 -33.12
N ASN A 93 8.84 -16.42 -34.32
CA ASN A 93 9.92 -17.18 -34.96
C ASN A 93 11.17 -17.22 -34.09
N VAL A 94 11.56 -16.11 -33.46
CA VAL A 94 12.69 -16.09 -32.53
C VAL A 94 12.44 -17.06 -31.39
N ILE A 95 11.28 -17.00 -30.74
CA ILE A 95 10.93 -17.84 -29.59
C ILE A 95 10.86 -19.33 -29.98
N ASP A 96 10.24 -19.68 -31.11
CA ASP A 96 10.09 -21.07 -31.58
C ASP A 96 11.43 -21.74 -31.89
N ASN A 97 12.47 -20.96 -32.19
CA ASN A 97 13.81 -21.46 -32.45
C ASN A 97 14.71 -21.52 -31.19
N MET A 98 14.20 -21.15 -30.01
CA MET A 98 14.94 -21.21 -28.75
C MET A 98 14.86 -22.59 -28.10
N THR A 99 15.85 -22.90 -27.27
CA THR A 99 15.70 -24.02 -26.34
C THR A 99 14.66 -23.67 -25.27
N LEU A 100 14.03 -24.68 -24.67
CA LEU A 100 13.09 -24.46 -23.55
C LEU A 100 13.75 -23.69 -22.40
N HIS A 101 15.04 -23.90 -22.15
CA HIS A 101 15.78 -23.21 -21.10
C HIS A 101 15.91 -21.71 -21.41
N ASP A 102 16.31 -21.36 -22.63
CA ASP A 102 16.49 -19.97 -23.03
C ASP A 102 15.14 -19.24 -23.11
N ALA A 103 14.09 -19.92 -23.57
CA ALA A 103 12.74 -19.38 -23.58
C ALA A 103 12.23 -19.07 -22.15
N GLN A 104 12.56 -19.92 -21.16
CA GLN A 104 12.24 -19.65 -19.75
C GLN A 104 13.01 -18.45 -19.19
N LEU A 105 14.30 -18.31 -19.53
CA LEU A 105 15.10 -17.15 -19.14
C LEU A 105 14.57 -15.86 -19.75
N LEU A 106 14.21 -15.90 -21.04
CA LEU A 106 13.60 -14.78 -21.75
C LEU A 106 12.25 -14.38 -21.14
N ALA A 107 11.40 -15.36 -20.80
CA ALA A 107 10.15 -15.10 -20.10
C ALA A 107 10.38 -14.44 -18.73
N GLY A 108 11.42 -14.87 -17.98
CA GLY A 108 11.83 -14.23 -16.73
C GLY A 108 12.32 -12.79 -16.90
N ALA A 109 13.07 -12.52 -17.98
CA ALA A 109 13.51 -11.18 -18.33
C ALA A 109 12.31 -10.25 -18.64
N PHE A 110 11.35 -10.70 -19.46
CA PHE A 110 10.13 -9.93 -19.75
C PHE A 110 9.23 -9.77 -18.52
N ALA A 111 9.07 -10.79 -17.69
CA ALA A 111 8.34 -10.67 -16.43
C ALA A 111 8.97 -9.58 -15.53
N THR A 112 10.30 -9.55 -15.46
CA THR A 112 11.03 -8.51 -14.73
C THR A 112 10.80 -7.14 -15.35
N TYR A 113 10.94 -7.01 -16.67
CA TYR A 113 10.65 -5.77 -17.41
C TYR A 113 9.23 -5.23 -17.12
N PHE A 114 8.20 -6.07 -17.18
CA PHE A 114 6.83 -5.65 -16.90
C PHE A 114 6.60 -5.29 -15.44
N HIS A 115 7.26 -5.96 -14.48
CA HIS A 115 7.23 -5.52 -13.09
C HIS A 115 7.85 -4.13 -12.92
N LEU A 116 8.97 -3.86 -13.60
CA LEU A 116 9.63 -2.55 -13.57
C LEU A 116 8.80 -1.46 -14.25
N ALA A 117 8.15 -1.76 -15.38
CA ALA A 117 7.26 -0.82 -16.05
C ALA A 117 6.05 -0.46 -15.17
N ASN A 118 5.39 -1.47 -14.59
CA ASN A 118 4.22 -1.26 -13.74
C ASN A 118 4.56 -0.45 -12.49
N LEU A 119 5.71 -0.71 -11.85
CA LEU A 119 6.10 0.06 -10.67
C LEU A 119 6.50 1.50 -11.02
N SER A 120 7.10 1.76 -12.19
CA SER A 120 7.40 3.11 -12.65
C SER A 120 6.11 3.91 -12.87
N GLU A 121 5.10 3.29 -13.49
CA GLU A 121 3.78 3.89 -13.67
C GLU A 121 3.09 4.18 -12.32
N GLU A 122 3.14 3.22 -11.38
CA GLU A 122 2.56 3.38 -10.05
C GLU A 122 3.24 4.53 -9.28
N ASN A 123 4.58 4.59 -9.27
CA ASN A 123 5.34 5.68 -8.65
C ASN A 123 5.02 7.04 -9.29
N TYR A 124 4.92 7.09 -10.62
CA TYR A 124 4.51 8.30 -11.33
C TYR A 124 3.11 8.74 -10.90
N ARG A 125 2.14 7.83 -10.88
CA ARG A 125 0.76 8.13 -10.47
C ARG A 125 0.69 8.66 -9.04
N VAL A 126 1.43 8.06 -8.10
CA VAL A 126 1.53 8.57 -6.72
C VAL A 126 2.16 9.97 -6.70
N SER A 127 3.21 10.19 -7.48
CA SER A 127 3.87 11.51 -7.59
C SER A 127 2.92 12.59 -8.09
N VAL A 128 2.12 12.29 -9.13
CA VAL A 128 1.10 13.21 -9.67
C VAL A 128 0.02 13.51 -8.64
N LEU A 129 -0.42 12.51 -7.85
CA LEU A 129 -1.40 12.73 -6.78
C LEU A 129 -0.84 13.67 -5.71
N HIS A 130 0.40 13.47 -5.28
CA HIS A 130 1.05 14.37 -4.33
C HIS A 130 1.27 15.77 -4.88
N GLU A 131 1.64 15.91 -6.16
CA GLU A 131 1.78 17.20 -6.81
C GLU A 131 0.45 17.96 -6.83
N ARG A 132 -0.64 17.28 -7.21
CA ARG A 132 -1.99 17.86 -7.18
C ARG A 132 -2.38 18.28 -5.77
N GLU A 133 -2.15 17.43 -4.78
CA GLU A 133 -2.42 17.73 -3.37
C GLU A 133 -1.61 18.93 -2.86
N ASN A 134 -0.32 19.02 -3.20
CA ASN A 134 0.54 20.15 -2.81
C ASN A 134 0.08 21.50 -3.40
N ASN A 135 -0.66 21.48 -4.50
CA ASN A 135 -1.21 22.66 -5.14
C ASN A 135 -2.56 23.11 -4.54
N VAL A 136 -3.13 22.35 -3.60
CA VAL A 136 -4.37 22.71 -2.90
C VAL A 136 -4.05 23.66 -1.73
N PRO A 137 -4.66 24.86 -1.66
CA PRO A 137 -4.51 25.74 -0.51
C PRO A 137 -5.06 25.08 0.77
N VAL A 138 -4.29 25.16 1.87
CA VAL A 138 -4.66 24.56 3.16
C VAL A 138 -5.87 25.22 3.83
N ASP A 139 -6.25 26.43 3.40
CA ASP A 139 -7.40 27.18 3.90
C ASP A 139 -8.68 26.96 3.06
N GLN A 140 -8.61 26.11 2.02
CA GLN A 140 -9.75 25.85 1.16
C GLN A 140 -10.83 25.06 1.91
N ALA A 141 -12.08 25.50 1.79
CA ALA A 141 -13.22 24.87 2.46
C ALA A 141 -13.49 23.43 2.00
N VAL A 142 -12.94 22.99 0.86
CA VAL A 142 -13.02 21.63 0.29
C VAL A 142 -11.65 21.30 -0.30
N ASP A 143 -11.12 20.11 -0.02
CA ASP A 143 -9.96 19.56 -0.75
C ASP A 143 -10.49 18.84 -2.00
N PRO A 144 -10.36 19.41 -3.21
CA PRO A 144 -10.93 18.83 -4.43
C PRO A 144 -10.23 17.54 -4.87
N ILE A 145 -9.06 17.22 -4.31
CA ILE A 145 -8.32 15.99 -4.60
C ILE A 145 -8.75 14.86 -3.64
N ASN A 146 -9.42 15.21 -2.54
CA ASN A 146 -9.93 14.25 -1.57
C ASN A 146 -11.43 14.03 -1.73
N GLU A 147 -11.80 12.98 -2.44
CA GLU A 147 -13.19 12.60 -2.73
C GLU A 147 -14.07 12.49 -1.47
N LEU A 148 -13.50 12.11 -0.32
CA LEU A 148 -14.25 11.97 0.93
C LEU A 148 -14.70 13.33 1.47
N THR A 149 -13.84 14.36 1.39
CA THR A 149 -14.19 15.71 1.86
C THR A 149 -15.16 16.37 0.88
N VAL A 150 -14.98 16.18 -0.43
CA VAL A 150 -15.92 16.63 -1.47
C VAL A 150 -17.31 16.05 -1.24
N ALA A 151 -17.42 14.72 -1.12
CA ALA A 151 -18.69 14.04 -0.92
C ALA A 151 -19.36 14.45 0.40
N TYR A 152 -18.59 14.60 1.48
CA TYR A 152 -19.15 15.01 2.77
C TYR A 152 -19.60 16.48 2.77
N HIS A 153 -18.87 17.37 2.11
CA HIS A 153 -19.30 18.76 1.93
C HIS A 153 -20.60 18.85 1.12
N GLN A 154 -20.72 18.07 0.04
CA GLN A 154 -21.96 17.98 -0.71
C GLN A 154 -23.12 17.49 0.18
N LEU A 155 -22.88 16.47 1.01
CA LEU A 155 -23.88 15.94 1.94
C LEU A 155 -24.34 16.99 2.96
N ILE A 156 -23.44 17.84 3.46
CA ILE A 156 -23.77 18.96 4.34
C ILE A 156 -24.70 19.96 3.64
N ASN A 157 -24.40 20.30 2.38
CA ASN A 157 -25.21 21.25 1.61
C ASN A 157 -26.62 20.72 1.32
N GLU A 158 -26.75 19.42 1.05
CA GLU A 158 -28.03 18.80 0.71
C GLU A 158 -28.91 18.51 1.93
N THR A 159 -28.31 18.12 3.06
CA THR A 159 -29.07 17.57 4.22
C THR A 159 -28.91 18.40 5.50
N GLY A 160 -27.99 19.34 5.53
CA GLY A 160 -27.59 20.10 6.72
C GLY A 160 -26.59 19.35 7.61
N PRO A 161 -25.84 20.08 8.46
CA PRO A 161 -24.69 19.53 9.19
C PRO A 161 -25.06 18.46 10.22
N ALA A 162 -26.23 18.57 10.86
CA ALA A 162 -26.67 17.59 11.85
C ALA A 162 -26.97 16.23 11.21
N LYS A 163 -27.64 16.22 10.05
CA LYS A 163 -27.98 14.99 9.33
C LYS A 163 -26.74 14.39 8.66
N ALA A 164 -25.89 15.21 8.07
CA ALA A 164 -24.61 14.77 7.53
C ALA A 164 -23.75 14.06 8.59
N LYS A 165 -23.64 14.62 9.80
CA LYS A 165 -22.93 13.98 10.92
C LYS A 165 -23.55 12.64 11.33
N GLU A 166 -24.88 12.55 11.39
CA GLU A 166 -25.59 11.30 11.70
C GLU A 166 -25.29 10.20 10.66
N LEU A 167 -25.22 10.56 9.38
CA LEU A 167 -24.89 9.64 8.29
C LEU A 167 -23.41 9.26 8.30
N LEU A 168 -22.51 10.21 8.56
CA LEU A 168 -21.08 9.94 8.72
C LEU A 168 -20.84 8.91 9.83
N ASN A 169 -21.53 9.04 10.97
CA ASN A 169 -21.44 8.09 12.08
C ASN A 169 -21.94 6.67 11.74
N GLN A 170 -22.62 6.49 10.61
CA GLN A 170 -23.07 5.19 10.09
C GLN A 170 -22.22 4.70 8.91
N LEU A 171 -21.19 5.46 8.50
CA LEU A 171 -20.33 5.08 7.38
C LEU A 171 -19.59 3.79 7.71
N GLU A 172 -19.66 2.86 6.77
CA GLU A 172 -19.09 1.53 6.91
C GLU A 172 -18.52 1.07 5.55
N PHE A 173 -17.25 0.69 5.52
CA PHE A 173 -16.54 0.20 4.34
C PHE A 173 -15.82 -1.11 4.66
N HIS A 174 -16.28 -2.19 4.02
CA HIS A 174 -15.86 -3.57 4.32
C HIS A 174 -15.19 -4.23 3.10
N PRO A 175 -13.94 -3.88 2.77
CA PRO A 175 -13.21 -4.59 1.74
C PRO A 175 -12.91 -6.02 2.19
N VAL A 176 -13.26 -7.01 1.36
CA VAL A 176 -13.05 -8.43 1.66
C VAL A 176 -11.93 -8.98 0.79
N PHE A 177 -10.80 -9.31 1.41
CA PHE A 177 -9.64 -9.86 0.72
C PHE A 177 -9.83 -11.35 0.41
N THR A 178 -9.61 -11.71 -0.85
CA THR A 178 -9.65 -13.09 -1.35
C THR A 178 -8.25 -13.57 -1.71
N ALA A 179 -8.02 -14.88 -1.65
CA ALA A 179 -6.78 -15.45 -2.21
C ALA A 179 -6.79 -15.27 -3.73
N HIS A 180 -5.69 -14.84 -4.33
CA HIS A 180 -5.60 -14.73 -5.78
C HIS A 180 -5.37 -16.13 -6.38
N PRO A 181 -6.29 -16.67 -7.21
CA PRO A 181 -6.27 -18.08 -7.60
C PRO A 181 -5.09 -18.46 -8.53
N THR A 182 -4.48 -17.48 -9.20
CA THR A 182 -3.44 -17.69 -10.22
C THR A 182 -2.12 -17.00 -9.91
N GLU A 183 -2.08 -16.11 -8.92
CA GLU A 183 -0.88 -15.34 -8.62
C GLU A 183 -0.14 -16.02 -7.47
N ALA A 184 0.48 -17.15 -7.76
CA ALA A 184 1.47 -17.77 -6.89
C ALA A 184 2.78 -16.96 -6.88
N ARG A 185 2.68 -15.62 -6.93
CA ARG A 185 3.83 -14.72 -6.89
C ARG A 185 4.48 -14.92 -5.54
N ARG A 186 5.76 -15.29 -5.57
CA ARG A 186 6.50 -15.54 -4.35
C ARG A 186 6.64 -14.22 -3.58
N LYS A 187 6.42 -14.22 -2.26
CA LYS A 187 6.67 -13.05 -1.39
C LYS A 187 8.04 -12.37 -1.62
N ALA A 188 9.04 -13.17 -1.97
CA ALA A 188 10.38 -12.66 -2.29
C ALA A 188 10.37 -11.68 -3.48
N VAL A 189 9.52 -11.92 -4.49
CA VAL A 189 9.32 -11.04 -5.64
C VAL A 189 8.60 -9.77 -5.22
N GLU A 190 7.51 -9.86 -4.47
CA GLU A 190 6.78 -8.69 -3.96
C GLU A 190 7.67 -7.77 -3.12
N GLY A 191 8.47 -8.35 -2.20
CA GLY A 191 9.41 -7.59 -1.40
C GLY A 191 10.49 -6.89 -2.25
N LYS A 192 10.92 -7.49 -3.37
CA LYS A 192 11.86 -6.87 -4.31
C LYS A 192 11.22 -5.70 -5.05
N ILE A 193 10.02 -5.89 -5.60
CA ILE A 193 9.26 -4.83 -6.28
C ILE A 193 9.08 -3.63 -5.35
N ARG A 194 8.69 -3.86 -4.10
CA ARG A 194 8.56 -2.80 -3.10
C ARG A 194 9.86 -2.04 -2.86
N ARG A 195 10.98 -2.75 -2.63
CA ARG A 195 12.28 -2.10 -2.44
C ARG A 195 12.76 -1.33 -3.67
N VAL A 196 12.49 -1.82 -4.88
CA VAL A 196 12.77 -1.07 -6.12
C VAL A 196 11.95 0.21 -6.18
N SER A 197 10.64 0.15 -5.89
CA SER A 197 9.77 1.33 -5.84
C SER A 197 10.26 2.37 -4.82
N GLU A 198 10.64 1.93 -3.62
CA GLU A 198 11.21 2.79 -2.57
C GLU A 198 12.53 3.44 -3.00
N LEU A 199 13.43 2.66 -3.61
CA LEU A 199 14.73 3.14 -4.08
C LEU A 199 14.60 4.13 -5.24
N LEU A 200 13.63 3.96 -6.16
CA LEU A 200 13.37 4.95 -7.21
C LEU A 200 12.92 6.29 -6.63
N GLU A 201 12.04 6.27 -5.62
CA GLU A 201 11.61 7.47 -4.92
C GLU A 201 12.74 8.15 -4.14
N GLU A 202 13.62 7.35 -3.51
CA GLU A 202 14.82 7.85 -2.84
C GLU A 202 15.81 8.46 -3.85
N TYR A 203 16.04 7.79 -4.98
CA TYR A 203 16.99 8.18 -6.02
C TYR A 203 16.74 9.58 -6.56
N LYS A 204 15.46 9.99 -6.71
CA LYS A 204 15.05 11.33 -7.14
C LYS A 204 15.48 12.45 -6.19
N ARG A 205 15.74 12.14 -4.92
CA ARG A 205 16.03 13.10 -3.85
C ARG A 205 17.50 13.13 -3.45
N LEU A 206 18.28 12.14 -3.88
CA LEU A 206 19.69 11.99 -3.53
C LEU A 206 20.62 12.65 -4.54
N GLY A 207 21.82 13.01 -4.08
CA GLY A 207 22.93 13.46 -4.93
C GLY A 207 24.26 12.84 -4.48
N GLY A 208 25.30 13.02 -5.29
CA GLY A 208 26.68 12.65 -4.91
C GLY A 208 26.87 11.15 -4.60
N SER A 209 27.59 10.86 -3.51
CA SER A 209 27.89 9.48 -3.10
C SER A 209 26.66 8.67 -2.75
N ASP A 210 25.63 9.31 -2.19
CA ASP A 210 24.43 8.62 -1.70
C ASP A 210 23.57 8.18 -2.88
N GLN A 211 23.47 9.02 -3.93
CA GLN A 211 22.79 8.65 -5.16
C GLN A 211 23.49 7.46 -5.86
N LYS A 212 24.84 7.44 -5.84
CA LYS A 212 25.62 6.31 -6.36
C LYS A 212 25.37 5.03 -5.56
N GLU A 213 25.25 5.11 -4.24
CA GLU A 213 24.91 3.98 -3.39
C GLU A 213 23.49 3.47 -3.65
N CYS A 214 22.52 4.38 -3.79
CA CYS A 214 21.14 4.05 -4.13
C CYS A 214 21.07 3.33 -5.49
N LEU A 215 21.78 3.83 -6.50
CA LEU A 215 21.89 3.17 -7.80
C LEU A 215 22.45 1.74 -7.66
N ARG A 216 23.51 1.55 -6.87
CA ARG A 216 24.06 0.20 -6.60
C ARG A 216 23.01 -0.73 -5.96
N ARG A 217 22.17 -0.22 -5.09
CA ARG A 217 21.07 -1.00 -4.49
C ARG A 217 19.97 -1.33 -5.51
N LEU A 218 19.64 -0.40 -6.42
CA LEU A 218 18.72 -0.68 -7.54
C LEU A 218 19.25 -1.82 -8.41
N TYR A 219 20.55 -1.80 -8.78
CA TYR A 219 21.19 -2.91 -9.50
C TYR A 219 21.04 -4.23 -8.74
N ASN A 220 21.34 -4.26 -7.44
CA ASN A 220 21.23 -5.47 -6.63
C ASN A 220 19.79 -6.02 -6.58
N GLU A 221 18.79 -5.15 -6.43
CA GLU A 221 17.39 -5.60 -6.35
C GLU A 221 16.87 -6.08 -7.71
N ILE A 222 17.22 -5.39 -8.81
CA ILE A 222 16.82 -5.78 -10.17
C ILE A 222 17.51 -7.08 -10.61
N ASP A 223 18.82 -7.23 -10.35
CA ASP A 223 19.55 -8.50 -10.59
C ASP A 223 18.91 -9.65 -9.82
N ALA A 224 18.66 -9.44 -8.53
CA ALA A 224 18.05 -10.45 -7.70
C ALA A 224 16.59 -10.72 -8.09
N LEU A 225 15.86 -9.74 -8.61
CA LEU A 225 14.48 -9.92 -9.12
C LEU A 225 14.48 -10.84 -10.34
N PHE A 226 15.33 -10.56 -11.32
CA PHE A 226 15.50 -11.40 -12.51
C PHE A 226 15.90 -12.86 -12.15
N ARG A 227 16.83 -13.03 -11.21
CA ARG A 227 17.31 -14.37 -10.79
C ARG A 227 16.37 -15.09 -9.83
N THR A 228 15.32 -14.44 -9.33
CA THR A 228 14.35 -15.07 -8.43
C THR A 228 13.25 -15.72 -9.24
N SER A 229 13.07 -17.04 -9.07
CA SER A 229 11.94 -17.73 -9.68
C SER A 229 10.61 -17.06 -9.27
N PRO A 230 9.77 -16.66 -10.24
CA PRO A 230 8.53 -15.94 -9.95
C PRO A 230 7.47 -16.84 -9.29
N ILE A 231 7.57 -18.15 -9.51
CA ILE A 231 6.61 -19.15 -9.05
C ILE A 231 7.18 -19.85 -7.81
N ALA A 232 6.34 -20.04 -6.80
CA ALA A 232 6.70 -20.82 -5.63
C ALA A 232 6.94 -22.31 -5.97
N LEU A 233 7.91 -22.94 -5.30
CA LEU A 233 8.25 -24.37 -5.50
C LEU A 233 7.09 -25.34 -5.17
N LYS A 234 6.17 -24.91 -4.30
CA LYS A 234 4.95 -25.62 -3.94
C LYS A 234 3.79 -24.63 -3.88
N LYS A 235 2.57 -25.11 -4.11
CA LYS A 235 1.37 -24.33 -3.82
C LYS A 235 1.33 -23.99 -2.32
N PRO A 236 1.08 -22.72 -1.93
CA PRO A 236 0.94 -22.37 -0.53
C PRO A 236 -0.27 -23.09 0.10
N THR A 237 -0.16 -23.41 1.38
CA THR A 237 -1.29 -23.84 2.19
C THR A 237 -2.20 -22.64 2.50
N PRO A 238 -3.49 -22.82 2.81
CA PRO A 238 -4.36 -21.68 3.15
C PRO A 238 -3.86 -20.84 4.35
N VAL A 239 -3.05 -21.44 5.24
CA VAL A 239 -2.42 -20.72 6.36
C VAL A 239 -1.24 -19.87 5.91
N GLU A 240 -0.51 -20.29 4.87
CA GLU A 240 0.56 -19.51 4.22
C GLU A 240 -0.05 -18.41 3.33
N GLU A 241 -1.17 -18.67 2.65
CA GLU A 241 -1.90 -17.66 1.86
C GLU A 241 -2.40 -16.49 2.73
N ALA A 242 -2.73 -16.77 4.00
CA ALA A 242 -3.12 -15.73 4.95
C ALA A 242 -2.00 -14.70 5.17
N ASP A 243 -0.73 -15.08 4.98
CA ASP A 243 0.37 -14.14 5.15
C ASP A 243 0.40 -13.04 4.08
N THR A 244 -0.17 -13.26 2.90
CA THR A 244 -0.24 -12.22 1.85
C THR A 244 -1.06 -11.02 2.34
N ILE A 245 -2.17 -11.27 3.04
CA ILE A 245 -2.98 -10.19 3.63
C ILE A 245 -2.25 -9.53 4.78
N LEU A 246 -1.53 -10.29 5.61
CA LEU A 246 -0.74 -9.72 6.70
C LEU A 246 0.37 -8.81 6.16
N ASP A 247 1.01 -9.20 5.05
CA ASP A 247 1.99 -8.37 4.38
C ASP A 247 1.35 -7.05 3.87
N ILE A 248 0.15 -7.09 3.30
CA ILE A 248 -0.59 -5.87 2.90
C ILE A 248 -0.97 -5.02 4.13
N PHE A 249 -1.38 -5.68 5.21
CA PHE A 249 -1.73 -5.00 6.45
C PHE A 249 -0.55 -4.23 7.04
N ASP A 250 0.60 -4.88 7.17
CA ASP A 250 1.81 -4.28 7.77
C ASP A 250 2.39 -3.15 6.93
N ASN A 251 2.46 -3.36 5.62
CA ASN A 251 3.17 -2.46 4.73
C ASN A 251 2.28 -1.33 4.20
N THR A 252 0.96 -1.43 4.38
CA THR A 252 0.02 -0.45 3.83
C THR A 252 -1.09 -0.11 4.81
N LEU A 253 -2.00 -1.04 5.11
CA LEU A 253 -3.28 -0.68 5.73
C LEU A 253 -3.12 -0.09 7.14
N PHE A 254 -2.28 -0.70 7.99
CA PHE A 254 -2.14 -0.31 9.39
C PHE A 254 -1.68 1.15 9.55
N ASN A 255 -0.83 1.63 8.62
CA ASN A 255 -0.29 2.98 8.65
C ASN A 255 -1.09 3.96 7.80
N THR A 256 -1.70 3.52 6.69
CA THR A 256 -2.39 4.40 5.75
C THR A 256 -3.81 4.73 6.21
N ILE A 257 -4.56 3.78 6.76
CA ILE A 257 -5.95 4.02 7.16
C ILE A 257 -6.07 5.12 8.24
N PRO A 258 -5.24 5.13 9.32
CA PRO A 258 -5.26 6.24 10.27
C PRO A 258 -4.93 7.60 9.65
N LYS A 259 -4.09 7.65 8.60
CA LYS A 259 -3.81 8.90 7.88
C LYS A 259 -5.03 9.39 7.10
N VAL A 260 -5.82 8.48 6.51
CA VAL A 260 -7.08 8.85 5.84
C VAL A 260 -8.04 9.51 6.84
N TYR A 261 -8.20 8.91 8.02
CA TYR A 261 -9.05 9.50 9.08
C TYR A 261 -8.52 10.85 9.53
N ARG A 262 -7.20 10.97 9.73
CA ARG A 262 -6.60 12.22 10.15
C ARG A 262 -6.75 13.33 9.11
N ARG A 263 -6.54 13.04 7.84
CA ARG A 263 -6.76 14.02 6.75
C ARG A 263 -8.20 14.50 6.69
N PHE A 264 -9.15 13.60 6.93
CA PHE A 264 -10.56 14.00 7.02
C PHE A 264 -10.83 14.87 8.25
N ASP A 265 -10.29 14.52 9.42
CA ASP A 265 -10.40 15.33 10.63
C ASP A 265 -9.78 16.72 10.47
N ASP A 266 -8.58 16.80 9.90
CA ASP A 266 -7.87 18.07 9.64
C ASP A 266 -8.74 19.01 8.82
N TRP A 267 -9.46 18.46 7.84
CA TRP A 267 -10.39 19.23 7.01
C TRP A 267 -11.67 19.62 7.75
N VAL A 268 -12.35 18.68 8.44
CA VAL A 268 -13.63 18.97 9.12
C VAL A 268 -13.45 19.90 10.32
N LEU A 269 -12.34 19.75 11.05
CA LEU A 269 -12.11 20.42 12.33
C LEU A 269 -11.19 21.64 12.22
N GLY A 270 -10.42 21.78 11.13
CA GLY A 270 -9.43 22.84 10.96
C GLY A 270 -8.43 22.87 12.12
N ASP A 271 -8.17 24.05 12.68
CA ASP A 271 -7.25 24.25 13.81
C ASP A 271 -7.61 23.46 15.08
N LYS A 272 -8.81 22.90 15.18
CA LYS A 272 -9.21 22.03 16.30
C LYS A 272 -8.76 20.58 16.12
N ALA A 273 -8.32 20.18 14.93
CA ALA A 273 -7.85 18.83 14.69
C ALA A 273 -6.70 18.46 15.63
N GLY A 274 -6.82 17.30 16.29
CA GLY A 274 -5.87 16.87 17.33
C GLY A 274 -6.02 17.56 18.69
N LEU A 275 -6.84 18.59 18.83
CA LEU A 275 -7.18 19.24 20.10
C LEU A 275 -8.51 18.74 20.68
N VAL A 276 -9.37 18.18 19.82
CA VAL A 276 -10.66 17.59 20.18
C VAL A 276 -10.73 16.14 19.69
N GLU A 277 -11.79 15.44 20.08
CA GLU A 277 -12.06 14.09 19.58
C GLU A 277 -12.16 14.06 18.05
N PRO A 278 -11.65 13.00 17.39
CA PRO A 278 -11.82 12.77 15.96
C PRO A 278 -13.27 12.92 15.52
N ALA A 279 -13.49 13.58 14.39
CA ALA A 279 -14.81 13.69 13.75
C ALA A 279 -15.12 12.47 12.89
N CYS A 280 -14.10 11.87 12.27
CA CYS A 280 -14.21 10.68 11.45
C CYS A 280 -14.38 9.42 12.34
N PRO A 281 -15.46 8.65 12.21
CA PRO A 281 -15.54 7.35 12.85
C PRO A 281 -14.60 6.35 12.17
N ALA A 282 -14.24 5.28 12.88
CA ALA A 282 -13.53 4.16 12.30
C ALA A 282 -14.46 3.38 11.35
N PHE A 283 -14.51 3.79 10.08
CA PHE A 283 -15.42 3.19 9.09
C PHE A 283 -14.81 2.01 8.31
N PHE A 284 -13.51 1.77 8.41
CA PHE A 284 -12.81 0.75 7.61
C PHE A 284 -12.71 -0.56 8.41
N HIS A 285 -13.33 -1.62 7.89
CA HIS A 285 -13.32 -2.93 8.53
C HIS A 285 -12.90 -4.01 7.52
N PRO A 286 -11.61 -4.40 7.50
CA PRO A 286 -11.14 -5.37 6.54
C PRO A 286 -11.70 -6.77 6.87
N GLY A 287 -12.25 -7.43 5.85
CA GLY A 287 -12.65 -8.84 5.90
C GLY A 287 -11.71 -9.72 5.11
N SER A 288 -11.78 -11.04 5.31
CA SER A 288 -11.05 -11.99 4.47
C SER A 288 -11.81 -13.30 4.29
N TRP A 289 -11.74 -13.84 3.07
CA TRP A 289 -12.18 -15.20 2.73
C TRP A 289 -11.05 -16.23 2.87
N ILE A 290 -9.81 -15.80 3.05
CA ILE A 290 -8.66 -16.71 3.14
C ILE A 290 -8.77 -17.57 4.40
N GLY A 291 -8.71 -18.89 4.22
CA GLY A 291 -8.86 -19.85 5.30
C GLY A 291 -10.29 -20.08 5.79
N SER A 292 -11.30 -19.37 5.26
CA SER A 292 -12.71 -19.53 5.63
C SER A 292 -13.58 -20.00 4.47
N ASP A 293 -13.31 -19.56 3.24
CA ASP A 293 -14.03 -20.02 2.05
C ASP A 293 -13.66 -21.48 1.72
N ARG A 294 -14.67 -22.34 1.71
CA ARG A 294 -14.55 -23.79 1.50
C ARG A 294 -15.16 -24.24 0.19
N ASP A 295 -15.75 -23.33 -0.59
CA ASP A 295 -16.42 -23.70 -1.81
C ASP A 295 -15.41 -24.32 -2.80
N GLY A 296 -15.66 -25.59 -3.16
CA GLY A 296 -14.76 -26.36 -4.02
C GLY A 296 -13.33 -26.64 -3.49
N ASN A 297 -12.98 -26.25 -2.25
CA ASN A 297 -11.62 -26.37 -1.72
C ASN A 297 -11.53 -27.26 -0.45
N PRO A 298 -11.23 -28.57 -0.60
CA PRO A 298 -11.16 -29.48 0.54
C PRO A 298 -9.99 -29.19 1.49
N ASN A 299 -9.03 -28.35 1.11
CA ASN A 299 -7.89 -27.98 1.95
C ASN A 299 -8.27 -26.98 3.05
N VAL A 300 -9.43 -26.34 2.96
CA VAL A 300 -9.92 -25.38 3.96
C VAL A 300 -10.81 -26.11 4.97
N THR A 301 -10.19 -26.64 6.01
CA THR A 301 -10.87 -27.34 7.11
C THR A 301 -11.21 -26.41 8.28
N ALA A 302 -12.07 -26.85 9.21
CA ALA A 302 -12.33 -26.09 10.45
C ALA A 302 -11.08 -25.81 11.29
N LYS A 303 -10.10 -26.73 11.27
CA LYS A 303 -8.80 -26.53 11.92
C LYS A 303 -8.01 -25.41 11.25
N VAL A 304 -8.03 -25.36 9.92
CA VAL A 304 -7.39 -24.29 9.13
C VAL A 304 -8.06 -22.94 9.40
N SER A 305 -9.40 -22.87 9.35
CA SER A 305 -10.12 -21.62 9.66
C SER A 305 -9.79 -21.08 11.04
N ARG A 306 -9.73 -21.95 12.06
CA ARG A 306 -9.34 -21.54 13.42
C ARG A 306 -7.89 -21.06 13.48
N ALA A 307 -6.98 -21.71 12.75
CA ALA A 307 -5.57 -21.32 12.70
C ALA A 307 -5.40 -19.94 12.04
N VAL A 308 -6.07 -19.69 10.91
CA VAL A 308 -6.02 -18.40 10.21
C VAL A 308 -6.67 -17.29 11.03
N ALA A 309 -7.85 -17.53 11.62
CA ALA A 309 -8.50 -16.54 12.49
C ALA A 309 -7.60 -16.17 13.69
N ARG A 310 -6.94 -17.15 14.31
CA ARG A 310 -5.98 -16.88 15.39
C ARG A 310 -4.77 -16.09 14.89
N LYS A 311 -4.23 -16.46 13.73
CA LYS A 311 -3.11 -15.77 13.11
C LYS A 311 -3.40 -14.29 12.86
N PHE A 312 -4.57 -13.96 12.29
CA PHE A 312 -5.02 -12.58 12.12
C PHE A 312 -5.20 -11.85 13.45
N SER A 313 -5.85 -12.49 14.43
CA SER A 313 -6.07 -11.90 15.76
C SER A 313 -4.74 -11.61 16.49
N ASP A 314 -3.79 -12.53 16.48
CA ASP A 314 -2.50 -12.33 17.13
C ASP A 314 -1.72 -11.21 16.46
N HIS A 315 -1.76 -11.16 15.13
CA HIS A 315 -1.05 -10.17 14.34
C HIS A 315 -1.55 -8.74 14.58
N VAL A 316 -2.87 -8.53 14.55
CA VAL A 316 -3.44 -7.19 14.80
C VAL A 316 -3.20 -6.73 16.24
N ILE A 317 -3.28 -7.65 17.22
CA ILE A 317 -2.99 -7.32 18.62
C ILE A 317 -1.51 -6.99 18.82
N ALA A 318 -0.60 -7.67 18.12
CA ALA A 318 0.83 -7.36 18.13
C ALA A 318 1.12 -5.97 17.55
N ALA A 319 0.48 -5.62 16.42
CA ALA A 319 0.62 -4.29 15.84
C ALA A 319 0.10 -3.19 16.78
N LEU A 320 -1.06 -3.42 17.43
CA LEU A 320 -1.62 -2.51 18.43
C LEU A 320 -0.74 -2.41 19.68
N GLU A 321 -0.14 -3.51 20.13
CA GLU A 321 0.82 -3.54 21.24
C GLU A 321 2.01 -2.63 20.95
N GLN A 322 2.62 -2.79 19.77
CA GLN A 322 3.75 -1.98 19.35
C GLN A 322 3.38 -0.49 19.22
N ALA A 323 2.22 -0.18 18.62
CA ALA A 323 1.72 1.20 18.50
C ALA A 323 1.47 1.82 19.88
N THR A 324 0.75 1.12 20.76
CA THR A 324 0.45 1.55 22.14
C THR A 324 1.73 1.78 22.92
N ARG A 325 2.72 0.88 22.80
CA ARG A 325 4.01 1.02 23.46
C ARG A 325 4.79 2.22 22.94
N THR A 326 4.76 2.45 21.63
CA THR A 326 5.44 3.60 20.98
C THR A 326 4.84 4.91 21.48
N VAL A 327 3.52 5.02 21.52
CA VAL A 327 2.83 6.18 22.11
C VAL A 327 3.22 6.36 23.57
N GLY A 328 3.16 5.29 24.37
CA GLY A 328 3.55 5.34 25.78
C GLY A 328 4.99 5.82 25.99
N ARG A 329 5.95 5.35 25.17
CA ARG A 329 7.35 5.79 25.23
C ARG A 329 7.54 7.28 24.92
N ASN A 330 6.66 7.88 24.12
CA ASN A 330 6.74 9.28 23.70
C ASN A 330 5.93 10.23 24.60
N LEU A 331 5.01 9.73 25.43
CA LEU A 331 4.22 10.54 26.38
C LEU A 331 5.01 10.87 27.67
N THR A 332 6.15 11.54 27.53
CA THR A 332 7.08 11.83 28.64
C THR A 332 6.72 13.06 29.46
N MET A 333 5.49 13.56 29.37
CA MET A 333 5.05 14.75 30.09
C MET A 333 4.92 14.48 31.59
N GLU A 334 5.52 15.36 32.40
CA GLU A 334 5.45 15.27 33.85
C GLU A 334 4.05 15.68 34.37
N ALA A 335 3.60 15.02 35.42
CA ALA A 335 2.30 15.23 36.06
C ALA A 335 2.12 16.62 36.70
N GLU A 336 3.21 17.36 36.94
CA GLU A 336 3.13 18.73 37.47
C GLU A 336 2.74 19.72 36.37
N THR A 337 3.32 19.61 35.18
CA THR A 337 3.02 20.48 34.03
C THR A 337 1.84 19.98 33.22
N THR A 338 1.59 18.66 33.23
CA THR A 338 0.47 18.00 32.56
C THR A 338 -0.27 17.09 33.55
N PRO A 339 -1.10 17.66 34.45
CA PRO A 339 -1.81 16.87 35.45
C PRO A 339 -2.73 15.82 34.82
N PRO A 340 -2.69 14.56 35.29
CA PRO A 340 -3.58 13.51 34.78
C PRO A 340 -5.03 13.78 35.20
N SER A 341 -5.97 13.44 34.32
CA SER A 341 -7.40 13.52 34.61
C SER A 341 -7.82 12.55 35.72
N ALA A 342 -9.04 12.74 36.24
CA ALA A 342 -9.58 11.83 37.26
C ALA A 342 -9.76 10.41 36.70
N GLU A 343 -10.20 10.29 35.45
CA GLU A 343 -10.38 9.03 34.73
C GLU A 343 -9.05 8.28 34.59
N LEU A 344 -7.96 8.99 34.25
CA LEU A 344 -6.65 8.38 34.10
C LEU A 344 -6.10 7.88 35.46
N LYS A 345 -6.30 8.65 36.53
CA LYS A 345 -5.93 8.22 37.90
C LYS A 345 -6.70 6.98 38.31
N ASN A 346 -8.01 6.94 38.03
CA ASN A 346 -8.86 5.79 38.32
C ASN A 346 -8.41 4.55 37.52
N LEU A 347 -8.09 4.73 36.24
CA LEU A 347 -7.56 3.64 35.40
C LEU A 347 -6.26 3.07 35.95
N TRP A 348 -5.34 3.92 36.40
CA TRP A 348 -4.10 3.48 37.05
C TRP A 348 -4.36 2.70 38.35
N SER A 349 -5.27 3.19 39.20
CA SER A 349 -5.66 2.46 40.42
C SER A 349 -6.24 1.09 40.10
N HIS A 350 -7.10 0.99 39.09
CA HIS A 350 -7.65 -0.28 38.65
C HIS A 350 -6.58 -1.23 38.10
N GLN A 351 -5.62 -0.71 37.32
CA GLN A 351 -4.50 -1.51 36.83
C GLN A 351 -3.65 -2.08 37.98
N LYS A 352 -3.43 -1.31 39.05
CA LYS A 352 -2.73 -1.77 40.26
C LYS A 352 -3.49 -2.85 41.00
N GLU A 353 -4.79 -2.64 41.21
CA GLU A 353 -5.67 -3.62 41.86
C GLU A 353 -5.72 -4.94 41.08
N MET A 354 -5.71 -4.85 39.75
CA MET A 354 -5.73 -6.02 38.89
C MET A 354 -4.45 -6.84 39.00
N SER A 355 -3.27 -6.21 38.98
CA SER A 355 -2.00 -6.93 39.12
C SER A 355 -0.81 -6.03 39.48
N GLU A 356 -0.18 -6.33 40.61
CA GLU A 356 1.13 -5.76 40.97
C GLU A 356 2.21 -6.17 39.96
N ARG A 357 2.20 -7.44 39.49
CA ARG A 357 3.17 -7.94 38.49
C ARG A 357 3.15 -7.12 37.20
N LEU A 358 1.96 -6.73 36.75
CA LEU A 358 1.79 -5.94 35.53
C LEU A 358 2.24 -4.49 35.71
N THR A 359 2.03 -3.91 36.90
CA THR A 359 2.28 -2.50 37.17
C THR A 359 3.67 -2.20 37.71
N ASP A 360 4.40 -3.20 38.22
CA ASP A 360 5.70 -3.06 38.89
C ASP A 360 6.72 -2.26 38.05
N LYS A 361 6.87 -2.62 36.77
CA LYS A 361 7.79 -1.93 35.84
C LYS A 361 7.44 -0.45 35.61
N ALA A 362 6.18 -0.08 35.76
CA ALA A 362 5.67 1.27 35.54
C ALA A 362 5.42 2.03 36.85
N ALA A 363 5.58 1.39 38.01
CA ALA A 363 5.21 1.95 39.31
C ALA A 363 5.99 3.24 39.63
N LEU A 364 7.31 3.22 39.46
CA LEU A 364 8.13 4.42 39.68
C LEU A 364 7.80 5.52 38.66
N ILE A 365 7.65 5.16 37.39
CA ILE A 365 7.28 6.08 36.30
C ILE A 365 5.95 6.78 36.63
N SER A 366 4.96 6.05 37.15
CA SER A 366 3.63 6.59 37.44
C SER A 366 3.61 7.75 38.45
N THR A 367 4.65 7.87 39.27
CA THR A 367 4.79 8.97 40.26
C THR A 367 5.02 10.32 39.60
N LYS A 368 5.57 10.32 38.39
CA LYS A 368 5.95 11.52 37.63
C LYS A 368 5.32 11.60 36.25
N GLU A 369 5.11 10.48 35.57
CA GLU A 369 4.65 10.40 34.18
C GLU A 369 3.48 9.40 34.07
N MET A 370 2.34 9.71 34.72
CA MET A 370 1.20 8.79 34.81
C MET A 370 0.63 8.40 33.45
N HIS A 371 0.56 9.32 32.48
CA HIS A 371 0.12 9.05 31.11
C HIS A 371 0.94 7.93 30.47
N ARG A 372 2.27 8.02 30.56
CA ARG A 372 3.18 6.97 30.09
C ARG A 372 3.00 5.66 30.84
N ALA A 373 2.94 5.69 32.17
CA ALA A 373 2.84 4.48 32.97
C ALA A 373 1.60 3.65 32.60
N VAL A 374 0.44 4.30 32.49
CA VAL A 374 -0.82 3.66 32.09
C VAL A 374 -0.72 3.06 30.68
N MET A 375 -0.18 3.80 29.72
CA MET A 375 -0.02 3.33 28.34
C MET A 375 0.94 2.13 28.23
N LEU A 376 2.03 2.13 28.99
CA LEU A 376 2.95 0.99 29.03
C LEU A 376 2.27 -0.27 29.60
N VAL A 377 1.43 -0.11 30.62
CA VAL A 377 0.65 -1.22 31.17
C VAL A 377 -0.39 -1.73 30.16
N MET A 378 -1.06 -0.85 29.44
CA MET A 378 -1.98 -1.25 28.35
C MET A 378 -1.25 -2.06 27.28
N ALA A 379 -0.06 -1.63 26.86
CA ALA A 379 0.77 -2.38 25.92
C ALA A 379 1.17 -3.76 26.47
N ASP A 380 1.57 -3.85 27.74
CA ASP A 380 1.90 -5.13 28.37
C ASP A 380 0.69 -6.08 28.41
N ARG A 381 -0.53 -5.58 28.65
CA ARG A 381 -1.75 -6.40 28.56
C ARG A 381 -2.05 -6.90 27.16
N LEU A 382 -1.83 -6.08 26.13
CA LEU A 382 -1.95 -6.53 24.74
C LEU A 382 -0.96 -7.66 24.46
N HIS A 383 0.29 -7.53 24.91
CA HIS A 383 1.29 -8.59 24.83
C HIS A 383 0.81 -9.89 25.52
N TYR A 384 0.31 -9.79 26.76
CA TYR A 384 -0.21 -10.94 27.49
C TYR A 384 -1.47 -11.57 26.87
N THR A 385 -2.23 -10.81 26.07
CA THR A 385 -3.35 -11.33 25.28
C THR A 385 -2.90 -12.23 24.13
N ILE A 386 -1.75 -11.91 23.54
CA ILE A 386 -1.09 -12.75 22.53
C ILE A 386 -0.56 -14.04 23.17
N GLU A 387 0.13 -13.91 24.32
CA GLU A 387 0.68 -15.04 25.09
C GLU A 387 -0.41 -15.89 25.78
N ARG A 388 -1.65 -15.40 25.84
CA ARG A 388 -2.79 -16.02 26.53
C ARG A 388 -2.54 -16.25 28.02
N ASP A 389 -1.89 -15.29 28.66
CA ASP A 389 -1.76 -15.26 30.11
C ASP A 389 -3.13 -14.93 30.71
N ALA A 390 -3.81 -15.94 31.25
CA ALA A 390 -5.20 -15.84 31.70
C ALA A 390 -5.41 -14.78 32.80
N ASP A 391 -4.36 -14.45 33.55
CA ASP A 391 -4.44 -13.48 34.64
C ASP A 391 -4.25 -12.04 34.16
N LEU A 392 -3.56 -11.84 33.02
CA LEU A 392 -3.11 -10.51 32.57
C LEU A 392 -3.69 -10.05 31.22
N MET A 393 -4.24 -10.97 30.43
CA MET A 393 -4.82 -10.65 29.14
C MET A 393 -6.03 -9.71 29.23
N TYR A 394 -6.43 -9.12 28.10
CA TYR A 394 -7.78 -8.58 27.94
C TYR A 394 -8.77 -9.74 27.76
N HIS A 395 -9.94 -9.64 28.41
CA HIS A 395 -11.00 -10.65 28.37
C HIS A 395 -12.04 -10.38 27.30
#